data_AF-A0A6L7NCM2-F1
#
_entry.id   AF-A0A6L7NCM2-F1
#
_cell.length_a   1.000
_cell.length_b   1.000
_cell.length_c   1.000
_cell.angle_alpha   90.00
_cell.angle_beta   90.00
_cell.angle_gamma   90.00
#
_symmetry.space_group_name_H-M   'P 1'
#
loop_
_entity.id
_entity.type
_entity.pdbx_description
1 polymer ?
#
loop_
_entity_poly.entity_id
_entity_poly.type
_entity_poly.pdbx_seq_one_letter_code
_entity_poly.pdbx_strand_id
1 'polypeptide(L)'
;MSLRDVLEKVRSGPTPPNEEAAKFQIIAPVLQGLGWDPSSGTEVLVEHRVETTKGSGRVDFALQDQGHTVAHIEAKAPGLDLDRYAKQAVGYGFDEGVYICALTSGLEWQLYLPRANRPPKERLFATLHLVHDRVDQLAEDLETFLGKESLRSGSSERRATEVLEARRQADILKTKLPEIWSRMKREPDQRLVDLVVDRAYEELNLRPAPEQVRAVLRESPVPTVAPRKPAGARGGNDDVLPARGSQGEVSDLERRIVDRYLAWNSRKDRSRENSSRLNSLLHSWFEIAEDDRHMTVKQMADIVGKIPATLRERAGRSAEARAAAAAGEVTRRRQTVFAYRLWGQRYEVNTWAAMLVGVAEALHQRHGTSFDRILTLRGQTRLYASRNREDISYNPKLVGTSGIYIETHGNKADKMRRAGQFLEFFGHSPDDLRIEEGL
;
A
#
# COMPACT_ATOMS: atom_id res chain seq x y z
N MET A 1 36.74 -28.33 -5.32
CA MET A 1 36.18 -27.76 -6.58
C MET A 1 35.00 -26.90 -6.16
N SER A 2 34.89 -25.66 -6.61
CA SER A 2 33.74 -24.82 -6.23
C SER A 2 32.46 -25.34 -6.90
N LEU A 3 31.28 -25.04 -6.35
CA LEU A 3 30.01 -25.40 -7.01
C LEU A 3 29.94 -24.83 -8.43
N ARG A 4 30.41 -23.59 -8.61
CA ARG A 4 30.52 -22.94 -9.92
C ARG A 4 31.30 -23.78 -10.93
N ASP A 5 32.48 -24.27 -10.55
CA ASP A 5 33.31 -25.11 -11.42
C ASP A 5 32.61 -26.45 -11.75
N VAL A 6 31.91 -27.03 -10.77
CA VAL A 6 31.09 -28.24 -10.98
C VAL A 6 30.01 -27.96 -12.02
N LEU A 7 29.25 -26.88 -11.85
CA LEU A 7 28.17 -26.48 -12.76
C LEU A 7 28.69 -26.19 -14.17
N GLU A 8 29.81 -25.50 -14.32
CA GLU A 8 30.45 -25.27 -15.62
C GLU A 8 30.84 -26.60 -16.29
N LYS A 9 31.44 -27.52 -15.52
CA LYS A 9 31.83 -28.85 -16.01
C LYS A 9 30.62 -29.66 -16.47
N VAL A 10 29.58 -29.79 -15.63
CA VAL A 10 28.40 -30.60 -16.00
C VAL A 10 27.63 -29.99 -17.16
N ARG A 11 27.56 -28.65 -17.24
CA ARG A 11 26.90 -27.94 -18.34
C ARG A 11 27.62 -28.12 -19.68
N SER A 12 28.94 -28.32 -19.65
CA SER A 12 29.74 -28.62 -20.85
C SER A 12 29.69 -30.09 -21.28
N GLY A 13 29.18 -30.97 -20.42
CA GLY A 13 29.09 -32.40 -20.65
C GLY A 13 27.87 -32.81 -21.51
N PRO A 14 27.81 -34.09 -21.93
CA PRO A 14 26.64 -34.61 -22.64
C PRO A 14 25.42 -34.67 -21.71
N THR A 15 24.23 -34.50 -22.29
CA THR A 15 22.97 -34.73 -21.57
C THR A 15 22.90 -36.19 -21.11
N PRO A 16 22.59 -36.45 -19.81
CA PRO A 16 22.46 -37.81 -19.31
C PRO A 16 21.34 -38.58 -20.04
N PRO A 17 21.58 -39.85 -20.43
CA PRO A 17 20.60 -40.62 -21.21
C PRO A 17 19.43 -41.17 -20.39
N ASN A 18 19.54 -41.22 -19.06
CA ASN A 18 18.51 -41.77 -18.17
C ASN A 18 18.64 -41.18 -16.75
N GLU A 19 17.72 -41.59 -15.87
CA GLU A 19 17.65 -41.13 -14.47
C GLU A 19 18.92 -41.47 -13.68
N GLU A 20 19.42 -42.70 -13.75
CA GLU A 20 20.65 -43.11 -13.05
C GLU A 20 21.87 -42.31 -13.52
N ALA A 21 22.00 -42.09 -14.84
CA ALA A 21 23.06 -41.25 -15.36
C ALA A 21 22.92 -39.80 -14.86
N ALA A 22 21.70 -39.25 -14.73
CA ALA A 22 21.50 -37.92 -14.18
C ALA A 22 21.91 -37.84 -12.69
N LYS A 23 21.57 -38.87 -11.90
CA LYS A 23 21.99 -39.02 -10.50
C LYS A 23 23.52 -38.94 -10.37
N PHE A 24 24.25 -39.74 -11.15
CA PHE A 24 25.71 -39.83 -11.03
C PHE A 24 26.47 -38.70 -11.74
N GLN A 25 26.04 -38.27 -12.92
CA GLN A 25 26.81 -37.32 -13.75
C GLN A 25 26.55 -35.86 -13.39
N ILE A 26 25.40 -35.55 -12.77
CA ILE A 26 25.01 -34.17 -12.46
C ILE A 26 24.67 -34.00 -10.97
N ILE A 27 23.68 -34.73 -10.47
CA ILE A 27 23.10 -34.48 -9.14
C ILE A 27 24.15 -34.71 -8.04
N ALA A 28 24.83 -35.87 -8.04
CA ALA A 28 25.86 -36.17 -7.04
C ALA A 28 27.04 -35.18 -7.07
N PRO A 29 27.63 -34.80 -8.23
CA PRO A 29 28.62 -33.72 -8.29
C PRO A 29 28.11 -32.38 -7.74
N VAL A 30 26.88 -32.00 -8.06
CA VAL A 30 26.26 -30.76 -7.55
C VAL A 30 26.12 -30.81 -6.03
N LEU A 31 25.66 -31.94 -5.47
CA LEU A 31 25.61 -32.16 -4.02
C LEU A 31 26.99 -32.03 -3.37
N GLN A 32 28.02 -32.59 -3.99
CA GLN A 32 29.40 -32.42 -3.55
C GLN A 32 29.84 -30.95 -3.55
N GLY A 33 29.49 -30.20 -4.60
CA GLY A 33 29.73 -28.75 -4.68
C GLY A 33 28.99 -27.96 -3.60
N LEU A 34 27.82 -28.43 -3.17
CA LEU A 34 27.01 -27.85 -2.09
C LEU A 34 27.50 -28.20 -0.67
N GLY A 35 28.58 -28.97 -0.58
CA GLY A 35 29.20 -29.39 0.68
C GLY A 35 28.63 -30.67 1.29
N TRP A 36 27.70 -31.34 0.61
CA TRP A 36 27.22 -32.68 0.98
C TRP A 36 28.18 -33.74 0.46
N ASP A 37 28.37 -34.85 1.19
CA ASP A 37 29.17 -35.98 0.69
C ASP A 37 28.25 -37.13 0.22
N PRO A 38 28.05 -37.32 -1.10
CA PRO A 38 27.23 -38.43 -1.61
C PRO A 38 27.79 -39.82 -1.32
N SER A 39 29.07 -39.93 -0.93
CA SER A 39 29.68 -41.20 -0.52
C SER A 39 29.48 -41.52 0.96
N SER A 40 29.00 -40.55 1.74
CA SER A 40 28.72 -40.69 3.16
C SER A 40 27.30 -41.17 3.40
N GLY A 41 27.15 -42.45 3.76
CA GLY A 41 25.86 -43.06 4.14
C GLY A 41 25.26 -42.55 5.45
N THR A 42 25.79 -41.47 6.03
CA THR A 42 25.20 -40.76 7.17
C THR A 42 24.83 -39.32 6.84
N GLU A 43 25.35 -38.76 5.75
CA GLU A 43 25.01 -37.39 5.31
C GLU A 43 24.06 -37.39 4.11
N VAL A 44 24.22 -38.35 3.20
CA VAL A 44 23.38 -38.52 2.02
C VAL A 44 22.88 -39.95 1.98
N LEU A 45 21.64 -40.16 2.41
CA LEU A 45 21.00 -41.47 2.33
C LEU A 45 20.44 -41.66 0.94
N VAL A 46 20.98 -42.62 0.21
CA VAL A 46 20.50 -43.01 -1.12
C VAL A 46 19.35 -44.00 -0.96
N GLU A 47 18.32 -43.87 -1.78
CA GLU A 47 17.15 -44.76 -1.78
C GLU A 47 16.47 -44.83 -0.39
N HIS A 48 16.37 -43.67 0.26
CA HIS A 48 15.87 -43.50 1.62
C HIS A 48 14.38 -43.81 1.70
N ARG A 49 14.01 -44.66 2.65
CA ARG A 49 12.61 -45.06 2.85
C ARG A 49 11.89 -44.01 3.66
N VAL A 50 10.76 -43.57 3.12
CA VAL A 50 9.88 -42.60 3.78
C VAL A 50 8.63 -43.34 4.26
N GLU A 51 8.37 -43.29 5.56
CA GLU A 51 7.09 -43.76 6.08
C GLU A 51 6.01 -42.71 5.81
N THR A 52 4.90 -43.15 5.23
CA THR A 52 3.79 -42.27 4.85
C THR A 52 2.51 -42.75 5.51
N THR A 53 1.53 -41.85 5.60
CA THR A 53 0.19 -42.22 6.09
C THR A 53 -0.52 -43.29 5.24
N LYS A 54 -0.02 -43.58 4.03
CA LYS A 54 -0.62 -44.54 3.07
C LYS A 54 0.25 -45.77 2.80
N GLY A 55 1.31 -45.99 3.56
CA GLY A 55 2.27 -47.08 3.37
C GLY A 55 3.71 -46.58 3.42
N SER A 56 4.61 -47.21 2.67
CA SER A 56 6.00 -46.77 2.56
C SER A 56 6.31 -46.28 1.15
N GLY A 57 7.09 -45.21 1.07
CA GLY A 57 7.66 -44.65 -0.15
C GLY A 57 9.18 -44.66 -0.10
N ARG A 58 9.79 -44.09 -1.14
CA ARG A 58 11.25 -43.95 -1.24
C ARG A 58 11.59 -42.68 -1.99
N VAL A 59 12.68 -42.03 -1.59
CA VAL A 59 13.27 -40.88 -2.28
C VAL A 59 14.70 -41.22 -2.66
N ASP A 60 15.16 -40.69 -3.79
CA ASP A 60 16.48 -41.03 -4.33
C ASP A 60 17.63 -40.54 -3.44
N PHE A 61 17.51 -39.33 -2.90
CA PHE A 61 18.46 -38.80 -1.91
C PHE A 61 17.72 -38.12 -0.76
N ALA A 62 18.14 -38.44 0.46
CA ALA A 62 17.76 -37.72 1.67
C ALA A 62 19.02 -37.12 2.31
N LEU A 63 19.02 -35.80 2.49
CA LEU A 63 20.14 -35.07 3.08
C LEU A 63 19.95 -35.03 4.60
N GLN A 64 20.98 -35.44 5.35
CA GLN A 64 20.94 -35.65 6.79
C GLN A 64 21.83 -34.65 7.53
N ASP A 65 21.27 -33.95 8.51
CA ASP A 65 22.04 -33.19 9.50
C ASP A 65 21.78 -33.74 10.90
N GLN A 66 22.85 -34.17 11.57
CA GLN A 66 22.81 -34.68 12.94
C GLN A 66 21.73 -35.77 13.20
N GLY A 67 21.45 -36.61 12.20
CA GLY A 67 20.46 -37.69 12.28
C GLY A 67 19.03 -37.25 11.95
N HIS A 68 18.83 -36.04 11.44
CA HIS A 68 17.56 -35.53 10.95
C HIS A 68 17.60 -35.27 9.44
N THR A 69 16.56 -35.73 8.74
CA THR A 69 16.42 -35.44 7.31
C THR A 69 16.00 -33.98 7.09
N VAL A 70 16.88 -33.19 6.48
CA VAL A 70 16.63 -31.75 6.24
C VAL A 70 16.09 -31.46 4.84
N ALA A 71 16.38 -32.32 3.86
CA ALA A 71 15.88 -32.17 2.50
C ALA A 71 15.75 -33.52 1.78
N HIS A 72 14.80 -33.58 0.85
CA HIS A 72 14.63 -34.70 -0.08
C HIS A 72 14.92 -34.27 -1.51
N ILE A 73 15.51 -35.16 -2.29
CA ILE A 73 15.75 -34.99 -3.72
C ILE A 73 15.24 -36.22 -4.45
N GLU A 74 14.29 -36.00 -5.34
CA GLU A 74 13.74 -37.00 -6.25
C GLU A 74 14.29 -36.73 -7.65
N ALA A 75 14.97 -37.71 -8.23
CA ALA A 75 15.53 -37.62 -9.57
C ALA A 75 14.55 -38.17 -10.61
N LYS A 76 14.61 -37.62 -11.82
CA LYS A 76 13.88 -38.10 -13.00
C LYS A 76 14.77 -38.05 -14.24
N ALA A 77 14.47 -38.86 -15.24
CA ALA A 77 15.19 -38.82 -16.51
C ALA A 77 15.04 -37.42 -17.18
N PRO A 78 16.10 -36.91 -17.84
CA PRO A 78 16.01 -35.68 -18.62
C PRO A 78 14.92 -35.75 -19.70
N GLY A 79 14.24 -34.62 -19.93
CA GLY A 79 13.15 -34.50 -20.93
C GLY A 79 11.76 -34.91 -20.42
N LEU A 80 11.64 -35.36 -19.17
CA LEU A 80 10.33 -35.59 -18.54
C LEU A 80 9.72 -34.28 -18.02
N ASP A 81 8.40 -34.23 -18.08
CA ASP A 81 7.58 -33.18 -17.45
C ASP A 81 7.53 -33.42 -15.93
N LEU A 82 8.36 -32.68 -15.19
CA LEU A 82 8.53 -32.83 -13.74
C LEU A 82 7.23 -32.54 -12.96
N ASP A 83 6.34 -31.67 -13.47
CA ASP A 83 5.09 -31.29 -12.79
C ASP A 83 4.19 -32.50 -12.49
N ARG A 84 4.31 -33.58 -13.26
CA ARG A 84 3.56 -34.84 -13.07
C ARG A 84 3.95 -35.57 -11.79
N TYR A 85 5.18 -35.37 -11.32
CA TYR A 85 5.75 -36.06 -10.16
C TYR A 85 5.73 -35.19 -8.88
N ALA A 86 5.44 -33.89 -9.01
CA ALA A 86 5.43 -32.94 -7.90
C ALA A 86 4.58 -33.38 -6.70
N LYS A 87 3.37 -33.92 -6.95
CA LYS A 87 2.46 -34.35 -5.87
C LYS A 87 3.08 -35.45 -5.00
N GLN A 88 3.81 -36.38 -5.61
CA GLN A 88 4.44 -37.50 -4.89
C GLN A 88 5.66 -37.01 -4.10
N ALA A 89 6.59 -36.34 -4.77
CA ALA A 89 7.83 -35.84 -4.15
C ALA A 89 7.54 -34.92 -2.95
N VAL A 90 6.62 -33.96 -3.14
CA VAL A 90 6.18 -33.03 -2.09
C VAL A 90 5.43 -33.75 -0.97
N GLY A 91 4.69 -34.81 -1.28
CA GLY A 91 3.99 -35.64 -0.29
C GLY A 91 4.96 -36.33 0.66
N TYR A 92 6.00 -36.97 0.13
CA TYR A 92 7.05 -37.59 0.94
C TYR A 92 7.78 -36.58 1.81
N GLY A 93 8.15 -35.43 1.25
CA GLY A 93 8.75 -34.35 2.04
C GLY A 93 7.82 -33.82 3.14
N PHE A 94 6.51 -33.81 2.92
CA PHE A 94 5.54 -33.36 3.92
C PHE A 94 5.40 -34.36 5.07
N ASP A 95 5.29 -35.66 4.74
CA ASP A 95 5.11 -36.72 5.74
C ASP A 95 6.34 -36.87 6.66
N GLU A 96 7.56 -36.73 6.11
CA GLU A 96 8.80 -36.77 6.90
C GLU A 96 9.15 -35.43 7.56
N GLY A 97 8.56 -34.33 7.09
CA GLY A 97 8.73 -33.01 7.69
C GLY A 97 10.02 -32.28 7.29
N VAL A 98 10.59 -32.60 6.13
CA VAL A 98 11.82 -31.95 5.63
C VAL A 98 11.59 -30.47 5.31
N TYR A 99 12.66 -29.67 5.29
CA TYR A 99 12.58 -28.23 5.01
C TYR A 99 12.33 -27.95 3.53
N ILE A 100 13.06 -28.65 2.65
CA ILE A 100 12.98 -28.46 1.20
C ILE A 100 12.87 -29.82 0.50
N CYS A 101 12.02 -29.86 -0.52
CA CYS A 101 11.95 -30.98 -1.45
C CYS A 101 12.37 -30.50 -2.84
N ALA A 102 13.32 -31.19 -3.47
CA ALA A 102 13.75 -30.95 -4.83
C ALA A 102 13.27 -32.10 -5.74
N LEU A 103 12.70 -31.73 -6.88
CA LEU A 103 12.43 -32.66 -7.98
C LEU A 103 13.29 -32.22 -9.16
N THR A 104 14.14 -33.11 -9.67
CA THR A 104 15.19 -32.70 -10.60
C THR A 104 15.53 -33.75 -11.65
N SER A 105 15.95 -33.28 -12.82
CA SER A 105 16.61 -34.12 -13.86
C SER A 105 18.12 -33.88 -13.93
N GLY A 106 18.68 -33.14 -12.97
CA GLY A 106 20.00 -32.53 -13.05
C GLY A 106 20.01 -31.26 -13.91
N LEU A 107 19.29 -31.24 -15.03
CA LEU A 107 19.19 -30.07 -15.93
C LEU A 107 18.16 -29.03 -15.47
N GLU A 108 17.06 -29.49 -14.88
CA GLU A 108 16.03 -28.65 -14.26
C GLU A 108 15.89 -29.06 -12.79
N TRP A 109 15.78 -28.08 -11.89
CA TRP A 109 15.56 -28.27 -10.46
C TRP A 109 14.32 -27.50 -10.04
N GLN A 110 13.26 -28.23 -9.70
CA GLN A 110 12.05 -27.67 -9.10
C GLN A 110 12.13 -27.78 -7.59
N LEU A 111 12.11 -26.65 -6.89
CA LEU A 111 12.26 -26.58 -5.44
C LEU A 111 10.94 -26.23 -4.75
N TYR A 112 10.58 -27.03 -3.75
CA TYR A 112 9.30 -26.97 -3.07
C TYR A 112 9.49 -26.79 -1.57
N LEU A 113 8.55 -26.06 -0.95
CA LEU A 113 8.37 -25.99 0.50
C LEU A 113 7.29 -27.01 0.90
N PRO A 114 7.64 -28.26 1.26
CA PRO A 114 6.66 -29.31 1.45
C PRO A 114 5.65 -28.97 2.56
N ARG A 115 6.06 -28.24 3.61
CA ARG A 115 5.20 -27.91 4.76
C ARG A 115 4.33 -26.66 4.58
N ALA A 116 4.40 -25.97 3.44
CA ALA A 116 3.53 -24.84 3.17
C ALA A 116 2.04 -25.28 3.15
N ASN A 117 1.18 -24.53 3.84
CA ASN A 117 -0.25 -24.84 3.97
C ASN A 117 -1.05 -24.51 2.69
N ARG A 118 -0.75 -25.21 1.59
CA ARG A 118 -1.27 -25.00 0.23
C ARG A 118 -1.31 -26.31 -0.56
N PRO A 119 -1.99 -26.38 -1.72
CA PRO A 119 -1.88 -27.52 -2.63
C PRO A 119 -0.43 -27.72 -3.11
N PRO A 120 0.03 -28.97 -3.38
CA PRO A 120 1.43 -29.25 -3.72
C PRO A 120 2.03 -28.39 -4.84
N LYS A 121 1.30 -28.13 -5.92
CA LYS A 121 1.77 -27.29 -7.03
C LYS A 121 2.05 -25.85 -6.61
N GLU A 122 1.28 -25.32 -5.66
CA GLU A 122 1.46 -23.96 -5.12
C GLU A 122 2.57 -23.88 -4.05
N ARG A 123 3.27 -24.99 -3.77
CA ARG A 123 4.43 -25.02 -2.88
C ARG A 123 5.75 -24.85 -3.63
N LEU A 124 5.72 -24.82 -4.97
CA LEU A 124 6.87 -24.54 -5.83
C LEU A 124 7.32 -23.10 -5.64
N PHE A 125 8.53 -22.89 -5.12
CA PHE A 125 9.06 -21.54 -4.91
C PHE A 125 10.13 -21.17 -5.94
N ALA A 126 10.86 -22.13 -6.50
CA ALA A 126 11.88 -21.88 -7.51
C ALA A 126 11.95 -23.01 -8.55
N THR A 127 12.27 -22.62 -9.79
CA THR A 127 12.66 -23.54 -10.86
C THR A 127 13.98 -23.04 -11.40
N LEU A 128 15.02 -23.87 -11.34
CA LEU A 128 16.38 -23.53 -11.75
C LEU A 128 16.77 -24.38 -12.97
N HIS A 129 17.43 -23.78 -13.95
CA HIS A 129 17.78 -24.40 -15.23
C HIS A 129 19.28 -24.34 -15.48
N LEU A 130 19.93 -25.51 -15.50
CA LEU A 130 21.38 -25.64 -15.72
C LEU A 130 21.86 -25.01 -17.05
N VAL A 131 21.03 -25.09 -18.09
CA VAL A 131 21.37 -24.63 -19.45
C VAL A 131 21.06 -23.16 -19.65
N HIS A 132 19.95 -22.67 -19.09
CA HIS A 132 19.42 -21.34 -19.38
C HIS A 132 19.84 -20.28 -18.37
N ASP A 133 20.06 -20.67 -17.12
CA ASP A 133 20.43 -19.73 -16.07
C ASP A 133 21.92 -19.38 -16.14
N ARG A 134 22.24 -18.16 -15.71
CA ARG A 134 23.64 -17.76 -15.52
C ARG A 134 24.23 -18.60 -14.39
N VAL A 135 25.39 -19.22 -14.62
CA VAL A 135 26.01 -20.16 -13.67
C VAL A 135 26.18 -19.55 -12.30
N ASP A 136 26.61 -18.28 -12.22
CA ASP A 136 26.83 -17.61 -10.94
C ASP A 136 25.52 -17.50 -10.13
N GLN A 137 24.40 -17.19 -10.81
CA GLN A 137 23.09 -17.13 -10.15
C GLN A 137 22.59 -18.51 -9.75
N LEU A 138 22.75 -19.50 -10.63
CA LEU A 138 22.37 -20.88 -10.36
C LEU A 138 23.14 -21.45 -9.16
N ALA A 139 24.44 -21.16 -9.08
CA ALA A 139 25.28 -21.55 -7.95
C ALA A 139 24.79 -20.90 -6.67
N GLU A 140 24.57 -19.58 -6.66
CA GLU A 140 24.06 -18.84 -5.51
C GLU A 140 22.70 -19.37 -5.04
N ASP A 141 21.77 -19.64 -5.96
CA ASP A 141 20.44 -20.15 -5.64
C ASP A 141 20.52 -21.59 -5.09
N LEU A 142 21.30 -22.47 -5.71
CA LEU A 142 21.53 -23.83 -5.21
C LEU A 142 22.20 -23.82 -3.83
N GLU A 143 23.21 -22.97 -3.60
CA GLU A 143 23.85 -22.80 -2.28
C GLU A 143 22.88 -22.26 -1.23
N THR A 144 22.03 -21.30 -1.62
CA THR A 144 21.03 -20.70 -0.75
C THR A 144 19.98 -21.70 -0.31
N PHE A 145 19.53 -22.58 -1.20
CA PHE A 145 18.40 -23.48 -0.92
C PHE A 145 18.83 -24.89 -0.52
N LEU A 146 19.87 -25.44 -1.14
CA LEU A 146 20.31 -26.81 -0.93
C LEU A 146 21.71 -26.94 -0.33
N GLY A 147 22.43 -25.82 -0.11
CA GLY A 147 23.74 -25.82 0.53
C GLY A 147 23.68 -26.40 1.94
N LYS A 148 24.70 -27.19 2.31
CA LYS A 148 24.76 -27.86 3.62
C LYS A 148 24.58 -26.86 4.77
N GLU A 149 25.40 -25.81 4.82
CA GLU A 149 25.32 -24.81 5.90
C GLU A 149 24.00 -24.01 5.90
N SER A 150 23.40 -23.77 4.72
CA SER A 150 22.12 -23.07 4.61
C SER A 150 20.96 -23.91 5.17
N LEU A 151 20.94 -25.21 4.87
CA LEU A 151 19.94 -26.13 5.41
C LEU A 151 20.11 -26.33 6.92
N ARG A 152 21.34 -26.48 7.40
CA ARG A 152 21.67 -26.64 8.83
C ARG A 152 21.26 -25.43 9.67
N SER A 153 21.47 -24.23 9.16
CA SER A 153 21.10 -22.98 9.84
C SER A 153 19.61 -22.61 9.70
N GLY A 154 18.85 -23.38 8.91
CA GLY A 154 17.46 -23.08 8.55
C GLY A 154 17.29 -21.83 7.70
N SER A 155 18.37 -21.24 7.17
CA SER A 155 18.28 -20.08 6.27
C SER A 155 17.59 -20.45 4.95
N SER A 156 17.78 -21.68 4.48
CA SER A 156 17.11 -22.18 3.27
C SER A 156 15.59 -22.10 3.38
N GLU A 157 15.01 -22.59 4.48
CA GLU A 157 13.55 -22.58 4.68
C GLU A 157 13.00 -21.16 4.79
N ARG A 158 13.69 -20.29 5.56
CA ARG A 158 13.30 -18.87 5.68
C ARG A 158 13.31 -18.19 4.32
N ARG A 159 14.40 -18.35 3.57
CA ARG A 159 14.55 -17.69 2.27
C ARG A 159 13.57 -18.23 1.24
N ALA A 160 13.36 -19.55 1.20
CA ALA A 160 12.36 -20.17 0.35
C ALA A 160 10.95 -19.64 0.66
N THR A 161 10.64 -19.43 1.95
CA THR A 161 9.32 -18.91 2.39
C THR A 161 9.10 -17.49 1.91
N GLU A 162 10.12 -16.64 2.03
CA GLU A 162 10.09 -15.27 1.50
C GLU A 162 9.86 -15.24 -0.01
N VAL A 163 10.58 -16.09 -0.76
CA VAL A 163 10.45 -16.18 -2.22
C VAL A 163 9.04 -16.64 -2.61
N LEU A 164 8.52 -17.67 -1.94
CA LEU A 164 7.18 -18.20 -2.20
C LEU A 164 6.09 -17.14 -1.95
N GLU A 165 6.17 -16.42 -0.84
CA GLU A 165 5.19 -15.37 -0.52
C GLU A 165 5.31 -14.15 -1.43
N ALA A 166 6.52 -13.74 -1.79
CA ALA A 166 6.74 -12.64 -2.73
C ALA A 166 6.16 -12.96 -4.12
N ARG A 167 6.41 -14.19 -4.62
CA ARG A 167 5.86 -14.66 -5.90
C ARG A 167 4.34 -14.68 -5.87
N ARG A 168 3.74 -15.20 -4.79
CA ARG A 168 2.29 -15.19 -4.62
C ARG A 168 1.71 -13.78 -4.62
N GLN A 169 2.33 -12.86 -3.90
CA GLN A 169 1.87 -11.46 -3.87
C GLN A 169 1.93 -10.86 -5.27
N ALA A 170 3.01 -11.10 -6.02
CA ALA A 170 3.13 -10.66 -7.40
C ALA A 170 2.04 -11.26 -8.30
N ASP A 171 1.74 -12.56 -8.19
CA ASP A 171 0.71 -13.24 -8.97
C ASP A 171 -0.71 -12.72 -8.66
N ILE A 172 -1.01 -12.48 -7.38
CA ILE A 172 -2.26 -11.85 -6.95
C ILE A 172 -2.37 -10.46 -7.55
N LEU A 173 -1.32 -9.64 -7.48
CA LEU A 173 -1.33 -8.29 -8.05
C LEU A 173 -1.49 -8.33 -9.57
N LYS A 174 -0.75 -9.20 -10.26
CA LYS A 174 -0.84 -9.38 -11.72
C LYS A 174 -2.25 -9.74 -12.16
N THR A 175 -2.96 -10.56 -11.38
CA THR A 175 -4.32 -11.02 -11.69
C THR A 175 -5.38 -9.99 -11.28
N LYS A 176 -5.28 -9.41 -10.08
CA LYS A 176 -6.32 -8.57 -9.48
C LYS A 176 -6.23 -7.09 -9.82
N LEU A 177 -5.04 -6.58 -10.10
CA LEU A 177 -4.87 -5.16 -10.41
C LEU A 177 -5.58 -4.75 -11.72
N PRO A 178 -5.56 -5.56 -12.81
CA PRO A 178 -6.35 -5.27 -14.01
C PRO A 178 -7.87 -5.28 -13.76
N GLU A 179 -8.37 -6.18 -12.92
CA GLU A 179 -9.79 -6.23 -12.52
C GLU A 179 -10.19 -4.94 -11.76
N ILE A 180 -9.35 -4.51 -10.81
CA ILE A 180 -9.55 -3.28 -10.04
C ILE A 180 -9.54 -2.06 -10.98
N TRP A 181 -8.56 -1.96 -11.88
CA TRP A 181 -8.48 -0.87 -12.86
C TRP A 181 -9.72 -0.82 -13.76
N SER A 182 -10.17 -1.97 -14.26
CA SER A 182 -11.37 -2.07 -15.09
C SER A 182 -12.63 -1.58 -14.36
N ARG A 183 -12.75 -1.87 -13.06
CA ARG A 183 -13.83 -1.34 -12.22
C ARG A 183 -13.71 0.17 -12.02
N MET A 184 -12.51 0.68 -11.76
CA MET A 184 -12.25 2.12 -11.61
C MET A 184 -12.59 2.90 -12.89
N LYS A 185 -12.36 2.32 -14.07
CA LYS A 185 -12.79 2.90 -15.36
C LYS A 185 -14.30 2.98 -15.52
N ARG A 186 -15.04 1.93 -15.13
CA ARG A 186 -16.51 1.89 -15.25
C ARG A 186 -17.19 2.87 -14.30
N GLU A 187 -16.75 2.89 -13.06
CA GLU A 187 -17.31 3.69 -11.97
C GLU A 187 -16.23 4.59 -11.36
N PRO A 188 -15.75 5.60 -12.11
CA PRO A 188 -14.68 6.46 -11.63
C PRO A 188 -15.19 7.33 -10.49
N ASP A 189 -14.51 7.26 -9.35
CA ASP A 189 -14.77 8.16 -8.24
C ASP A 189 -14.35 9.60 -8.60
N GLN A 190 -14.79 10.56 -7.78
CA GLN A 190 -14.50 11.97 -8.05
C GLN A 190 -12.99 12.28 -8.01
N ARG A 191 -12.18 11.55 -7.23
CA ARG A 191 -10.74 11.80 -7.14
C ARG A 191 -10.02 11.43 -8.43
N LEU A 192 -10.40 10.31 -9.05
CA LEU A 192 -9.86 9.92 -10.34
C LEU A 192 -10.26 10.90 -11.44
N VAL A 193 -11.50 11.39 -11.40
CA VAL A 193 -11.98 12.41 -12.34
C VAL A 193 -11.20 13.72 -12.17
N ASP A 194 -11.09 14.22 -10.93
CA ASP A 194 -10.37 15.46 -10.62
C ASP A 194 -8.90 15.36 -11.03
N LEU A 195 -8.24 14.22 -10.77
CA LEU A 195 -6.86 13.98 -11.19
C LEU A 195 -6.69 14.15 -12.71
N VAL A 196 -7.60 13.58 -13.51
CA VAL A 196 -7.52 13.70 -14.97
C VAL A 196 -7.86 15.12 -15.44
N VAL A 197 -8.81 15.81 -14.79
CA VAL A 197 -9.12 17.22 -15.06
C VAL A 197 -7.89 18.10 -14.82
N ASP A 198 -7.19 17.90 -13.70
CA ASP A 198 -6.03 18.70 -13.34
C ASP A 198 -4.85 18.44 -14.28
N ARG A 199 -4.59 17.18 -14.67
CA ARG A 199 -3.58 16.87 -15.69
C ARG A 199 -3.90 17.46 -17.06
N ALA A 200 -5.17 17.41 -17.47
CA ALA A 200 -5.60 18.04 -18.72
C ALA A 200 -5.42 19.57 -18.68
N TYR A 201 -5.65 20.21 -17.53
CA TYR A 201 -5.37 21.63 -17.37
C TYR A 201 -3.88 21.95 -17.40
N GLU A 202 -3.05 21.16 -16.73
CA GLU A 202 -1.58 21.33 -16.75
C GLU A 202 -1.00 21.19 -18.17
N GLU A 203 -1.45 20.20 -18.94
CA GLU A 203 -0.88 19.89 -20.25
C GLU A 203 -1.51 20.71 -21.39
N LEU A 204 -2.81 21.02 -21.31
CA LEU A 204 -3.57 21.63 -22.41
C LEU A 204 -4.07 23.03 -22.09
N ASN A 205 -3.95 23.49 -20.84
CA ASN A 205 -4.55 24.74 -20.33
C ASN A 205 -6.08 24.81 -20.54
N LEU A 206 -6.73 23.65 -20.57
CA LEU A 206 -8.18 23.50 -20.73
C LEU A 206 -8.74 22.67 -19.59
N ARG A 207 -9.87 23.10 -19.02
CA ARG A 207 -10.59 22.32 -17.99
C ARG A 207 -11.74 21.55 -18.62
N PRO A 208 -11.59 20.22 -18.89
CA PRO A 208 -12.70 19.42 -19.37
C PRO A 208 -13.78 19.30 -18.30
N ALA A 209 -15.04 19.19 -18.72
CA ALA A 209 -16.14 18.91 -17.80
C ALA A 209 -15.99 17.50 -17.21
N PRO A 210 -16.43 17.25 -15.95
CA PRO A 210 -16.36 15.93 -15.33
C PRO A 210 -16.97 14.81 -16.19
N GLU A 211 -18.07 15.08 -16.90
CA GLU A 211 -18.71 14.10 -17.78
C GLU A 211 -17.87 13.71 -19.00
N GLN A 212 -17.05 14.64 -19.52
CA GLN A 212 -16.13 14.34 -20.62
C GLN A 212 -15.02 13.40 -20.15
N VAL A 213 -14.46 13.64 -18.97
CA VAL A 213 -13.46 12.77 -18.34
C VAL A 213 -14.05 11.39 -18.03
N ARG A 214 -15.28 11.34 -17.50
CA ARG A 214 -15.99 10.08 -17.24
C ARG A 214 -16.22 9.29 -18.52
N ALA A 215 -16.55 9.95 -19.63
CA ALA A 215 -16.70 9.30 -20.93
C ALA A 215 -15.37 8.70 -21.42
N VAL A 216 -14.27 9.45 -21.36
CA VAL A 216 -12.93 8.95 -21.72
C VAL A 216 -12.53 7.75 -20.87
N LEU A 217 -12.69 7.83 -19.55
CA LEU A 217 -12.35 6.75 -18.62
C LEU A 217 -13.17 5.48 -18.87
N ARG A 218 -14.42 5.62 -19.32
CA ARG A 218 -15.31 4.52 -19.71
C ARG A 218 -15.11 4.06 -21.16
N GLU A 219 -14.13 4.63 -21.88
CA GLU A 219 -13.90 4.36 -23.31
C GLU A 219 -15.16 4.61 -24.16
N SER A 220 -15.93 5.62 -23.78
CA SER A 220 -17.18 6.05 -24.43
C SER A 220 -16.96 7.36 -25.22
N PRO A 221 -17.79 7.66 -26.23
CA PRO A 221 -17.71 8.92 -26.97
C PRO A 221 -17.78 10.14 -26.04
N VAL A 222 -16.85 11.08 -26.23
CA VAL A 222 -16.79 12.30 -25.42
C VAL A 222 -17.97 13.21 -25.78
N PRO A 223 -18.85 13.57 -24.83
CA PRO A 223 -19.96 14.45 -25.12
C PRO A 223 -19.49 15.86 -25.48
N THR A 224 -20.13 16.47 -26.47
CA THR A 224 -19.97 17.90 -26.79
C THR A 224 -20.69 18.72 -25.72
N VAL A 225 -19.95 19.45 -24.90
CA VAL A 225 -20.53 20.36 -23.90
C VAL A 225 -20.81 21.69 -24.59
N ALA A 226 -22.09 22.08 -24.70
CA ALA A 226 -22.47 23.36 -25.29
C ALA A 226 -22.01 24.54 -24.41
N PRO A 227 -21.57 25.67 -24.99
CA PRO A 227 -21.20 26.85 -24.22
C PRO A 227 -22.44 27.41 -23.50
N ARG A 228 -22.35 27.60 -22.17
CA ARG A 228 -23.36 28.38 -21.43
C ARG A 228 -23.36 29.81 -21.96
N LYS A 229 -24.50 30.29 -22.46
CA LYS A 229 -24.67 31.70 -22.90
C LYS A 229 -24.33 32.65 -21.73
N PRO A 230 -23.53 33.70 -21.95
CA PRO A 230 -23.41 34.78 -20.98
C PRO A 230 -24.74 35.56 -20.93
N ALA A 231 -25.26 35.81 -19.74
CA ALA A 231 -26.47 36.61 -19.54
C ALA A 231 -26.20 38.05 -20.00
N GLY A 232 -26.83 38.44 -21.10
CA GLY A 232 -26.57 39.69 -21.80
C GLY A 232 -27.18 40.93 -21.13
N ALA A 233 -26.45 42.03 -21.26
CA ALA A 233 -26.85 43.40 -21.00
C ALA A 233 -27.91 43.92 -22.00
N ARG A 234 -28.76 44.85 -21.52
CA ARG A 234 -29.57 45.93 -22.17
C ARG A 234 -30.73 46.24 -21.20
N GLY A 235 -31.17 47.44 -20.84
CA GLY A 235 -30.90 48.86 -21.12
C GLY A 235 -31.95 49.65 -20.29
N GLY A 236 -31.63 50.85 -19.78
CA GLY A 236 -32.37 51.51 -18.69
C GLY A 236 -33.63 52.30 -19.05
N ASN A 237 -34.46 52.62 -18.04
CA ASN A 237 -34.69 53.98 -17.51
C ASN A 237 -35.68 53.97 -16.32
N ASP A 238 -35.29 54.72 -15.28
CA ASP A 238 -35.99 55.49 -14.23
C ASP A 238 -37.31 55.05 -13.54
N ASP A 239 -37.20 55.08 -12.20
CA ASP A 239 -38.12 55.57 -11.18
C ASP A 239 -39.11 54.64 -10.40
N VAL A 240 -38.80 54.58 -9.09
CA VAL A 240 -39.64 54.38 -7.89
C VAL A 240 -40.18 52.97 -7.58
N LEU A 241 -39.46 52.30 -6.67
CA LEU A 241 -39.91 51.21 -5.77
C LEU A 241 -40.82 51.75 -4.63
N PRO A 242 -41.49 50.92 -3.81
CA PRO A 242 -41.57 49.45 -3.83
C PRO A 242 -42.99 48.85 -3.64
N ALA A 243 -43.19 47.60 -4.04
CA ALA A 243 -43.46 46.48 -3.11
C ALA A 243 -44.21 45.31 -3.76
N ARG A 244 -43.78 44.11 -3.33
CA ARG A 244 -44.42 42.79 -3.41
C ARG A 244 -44.36 42.03 -4.74
N GLY A 245 -43.43 41.07 -4.75
CA GLY A 245 -43.86 39.67 -4.79
C GLY A 245 -43.63 38.93 -6.10
N SER A 246 -42.44 38.37 -6.26
CA SER A 246 -42.27 37.06 -6.94
C SER A 246 -41.02 36.40 -6.38
N GLN A 247 -41.25 35.31 -5.65
CA GLN A 247 -40.25 34.45 -5.02
C GLN A 247 -39.33 33.87 -6.11
N GLY A 248 -38.09 34.36 -6.17
CA GLY A 248 -37.04 33.72 -6.96
C GLY A 248 -36.58 32.44 -6.26
N GLU A 249 -36.44 31.35 -7.02
CA GLU A 249 -35.71 30.18 -6.55
C GLU A 249 -34.32 30.60 -6.09
N VAL A 250 -34.10 30.42 -4.79
CA VAL A 250 -32.85 30.74 -4.12
C VAL A 250 -31.80 29.78 -4.65
N SER A 251 -30.78 30.33 -5.31
CA SER A 251 -29.71 29.57 -5.93
C SER A 251 -29.01 28.70 -4.87
N ASP A 252 -28.55 27.51 -5.27
CA ASP A 252 -27.77 26.63 -4.39
C ASP A 252 -26.53 27.32 -3.81
N LEU A 253 -26.03 28.33 -4.51
CA LEU A 253 -24.92 29.17 -4.07
C LEU A 253 -25.30 30.01 -2.85
N GLU A 254 -26.45 30.68 -2.88
CA GLU A 254 -26.96 31.48 -1.74
C GLU A 254 -27.21 30.59 -0.51
N ARG A 255 -27.70 29.36 -0.70
CA ARG A 255 -27.85 28.39 0.40
C ARG A 255 -26.51 27.99 1.01
N ARG A 256 -25.50 27.73 0.17
CA ARG A 256 -24.15 27.34 0.64
C ARG A 256 -23.44 28.48 1.36
N ILE A 257 -23.67 29.73 0.95
CA ILE A 257 -23.13 30.93 1.62
C ILE A 257 -23.72 31.08 3.03
N VAL A 258 -25.04 30.96 3.16
CA VAL A 258 -25.74 31.03 4.46
C VAL A 258 -25.30 29.89 5.38
N ASP A 259 -25.26 28.65 4.88
CA ASP A 259 -24.80 27.48 5.65
C ASP A 259 -23.39 27.69 6.22
N ARG A 260 -22.47 28.22 5.39
CA ARG A 260 -21.07 28.40 5.76
C ARG A 260 -20.88 29.58 6.73
N TYR A 261 -21.65 30.66 6.59
CA TYR A 261 -21.64 31.80 7.50
C TYR A 261 -22.23 31.46 8.88
N LEU A 262 -23.35 30.73 8.93
CA LEU A 262 -23.95 30.30 10.20
C LEU A 262 -23.06 29.28 10.93
N ALA A 263 -22.43 28.36 10.20
CA ALA A 263 -21.44 27.43 10.76
C ALA A 263 -20.15 28.11 11.25
N TRP A 264 -19.83 29.29 10.74
CA TRP A 264 -18.74 30.14 11.24
C TRP A 264 -19.15 30.86 12.53
N ASN A 265 -20.35 31.46 12.57
CA ASN A 265 -20.85 32.18 13.74
C ASN A 265 -21.16 31.28 14.96
N SER A 266 -21.44 29.99 14.76
CA SER A 266 -21.70 29.04 15.85
C SER A 266 -20.44 28.51 16.54
N ARG A 267 -19.24 28.82 16.03
CA ARG A 267 -17.97 28.40 16.63
C ARG A 267 -17.48 29.43 17.64
N LYS A 268 -17.14 28.97 18.84
CA LYS A 268 -16.66 29.80 19.97
C LYS A 268 -15.31 30.51 19.72
N ASP A 269 -14.58 30.13 18.66
CA ASP A 269 -13.23 30.65 18.41
C ASP A 269 -13.21 31.55 17.17
N ARG A 270 -13.00 32.85 17.40
CA ARG A 270 -13.05 33.93 16.40
C ARG A 270 -11.64 34.33 15.95
N SER A 271 -10.79 33.38 15.57
CA SER A 271 -9.41 33.68 15.17
C SER A 271 -9.32 34.28 13.74
N ARG A 272 -8.35 35.19 13.55
CA ARG A 272 -8.12 35.99 12.32
C ARG A 272 -7.84 35.16 11.05
N GLU A 273 -7.36 33.93 11.22
CA GLU A 273 -6.89 33.08 10.12
C GLU A 273 -8.05 32.48 9.31
N ASN A 274 -9.22 32.26 9.94
CA ASN A 274 -10.42 31.78 9.24
C ASN A 274 -11.18 32.88 8.48
N SER A 275 -11.02 34.14 8.87
CA SER A 275 -11.58 35.29 8.13
C SER A 275 -10.92 35.48 6.77
N SER A 276 -9.62 35.17 6.68
CA SER A 276 -8.86 35.25 5.43
C SER A 276 -9.29 34.18 4.41
N ARG A 277 -9.58 32.96 4.89
CA ARG A 277 -10.17 31.88 4.06
C ARG A 277 -11.58 32.21 3.55
N LEU A 278 -12.41 32.83 4.38
CA LEU A 278 -13.76 33.25 3.99
C LEU A 278 -13.72 34.41 2.99
N ASN A 279 -12.81 35.37 3.15
CA ASN A 279 -12.57 36.43 2.17
C ASN A 279 -12.00 35.90 0.85
N SER A 280 -11.04 34.98 0.88
CA SER A 280 -10.50 34.33 -0.32
C SER A 280 -11.57 33.58 -1.12
N LEU A 281 -12.48 32.89 -0.44
CA LEU A 281 -13.60 32.19 -1.08
C LEU A 281 -14.68 33.14 -1.63
N LEU A 282 -14.87 34.32 -1.04
CA LEU A 282 -15.79 35.34 -1.54
C LEU A 282 -15.19 36.12 -2.72
N HIS A 283 -13.90 36.45 -2.68
CA HIS A 283 -13.18 37.09 -3.79
C HIS A 283 -13.14 36.21 -5.03
N SER A 284 -12.95 34.89 -4.86
CA SER A 284 -13.01 33.94 -5.96
C SER A 284 -14.37 33.89 -6.65
N TRP A 285 -15.47 34.33 -6.02
CA TRP A 285 -16.84 34.03 -6.46
C TRP A 285 -17.66 35.24 -6.90
N PHE A 286 -17.24 36.48 -6.58
CA PHE A 286 -17.98 37.70 -6.88
C PHE A 286 -17.27 38.70 -7.82
N GLU A 287 -16.09 38.36 -8.37
CA GLU A 287 -15.26 39.28 -9.20
C GLU A 287 -15.15 40.69 -8.58
N ILE A 288 -14.83 40.77 -7.30
CA ILE A 288 -14.50 42.06 -6.70
C ILE A 288 -13.05 42.35 -7.07
N ALA A 289 -12.83 43.42 -7.85
CA ALA A 289 -11.53 43.83 -8.35
C ALA A 289 -10.50 43.97 -7.22
N GLU A 290 -9.25 43.62 -7.52
CA GLU A 290 -8.14 43.45 -6.58
C GLU A 290 -7.76 44.68 -5.73
N ASP A 291 -8.32 45.86 -6.00
CA ASP A 291 -7.92 47.11 -5.33
C ASP A 291 -8.70 47.49 -4.05
N ASP A 292 -9.81 46.82 -3.70
CA ASP A 292 -10.54 47.10 -2.46
C ASP A 292 -10.07 46.20 -1.31
N ARG A 293 -9.05 46.66 -0.58
CA ARG A 293 -8.60 45.99 0.65
C ARG A 293 -9.67 46.10 1.76
N HIS A 294 -10.19 44.92 2.13
CA HIS A 294 -10.92 44.56 3.37
C HIS A 294 -12.39 44.98 3.50
N MET A 295 -13.31 44.08 3.14
CA MET A 295 -14.68 44.09 3.70
C MET A 295 -14.64 43.77 5.20
N THR A 296 -15.31 44.59 6.00
CA THR A 296 -15.42 44.44 7.46
C THR A 296 -16.51 43.42 7.84
N VAL A 297 -16.39 42.82 9.03
CA VAL A 297 -17.39 41.91 9.62
C VAL A 297 -18.81 42.55 9.64
N LYS A 298 -18.88 43.87 9.76
CA LYS A 298 -20.13 44.65 9.70
C LYS A 298 -20.76 44.62 8.31
N GLN A 299 -19.97 44.78 7.25
CA GLN A 299 -20.44 44.67 5.86
C GLN A 299 -20.86 43.24 5.49
N MET A 300 -20.19 42.23 6.05
CA MET A 300 -20.59 40.81 5.91
C MET A 300 -21.94 40.54 6.60
N ALA A 301 -22.15 41.09 7.81
CA ALA A 301 -23.40 40.98 8.54
C ALA A 301 -24.56 41.70 7.83
N ASP A 302 -24.31 42.83 7.16
CA ASP A 302 -25.31 43.55 6.36
C ASP A 302 -25.71 42.78 5.09
N ILE A 303 -24.77 42.11 4.42
CA ILE A 303 -25.05 41.28 3.24
C ILE A 303 -25.87 40.04 3.62
N VAL A 304 -25.48 39.34 4.67
CA VAL A 304 -26.28 38.23 5.21
C VAL A 304 -27.62 38.74 5.74
N GLY A 305 -27.64 39.95 6.28
CA GLY A 305 -28.80 40.73 6.72
C GLY A 305 -29.83 41.03 5.62
N LYS A 306 -29.45 40.94 4.34
CA LYS A 306 -30.35 41.12 3.17
C LYS A 306 -30.98 39.80 2.67
N ILE A 307 -30.53 38.65 3.15
CA ILE A 307 -31.04 37.32 2.72
C ILE A 307 -32.39 37.02 3.41
N PRO A 308 -33.43 36.51 2.72
CA PRO A 308 -34.74 36.22 3.31
C PRO A 308 -34.67 35.41 4.62
N ALA A 309 -35.40 35.85 5.66
CA ALA A 309 -35.37 35.23 7.00
C ALA A 309 -35.72 33.72 6.99
N THR A 310 -36.61 33.32 6.09
CA THR A 310 -37.05 31.93 5.90
C THR A 310 -35.92 30.99 5.49
N LEU A 311 -34.89 31.48 4.77
CA LEU A 311 -33.70 30.70 4.41
C LEU A 311 -32.74 30.54 5.58
N ARG A 312 -32.58 31.59 6.40
CA ARG A 312 -31.71 31.57 7.57
C ARG A 312 -32.22 30.56 8.60
N GLU A 313 -33.53 30.49 8.79
CA GLU A 313 -34.16 29.50 9.68
C GLU A 313 -34.08 28.06 9.15
N ARG A 314 -34.20 27.85 7.83
CA ARG A 314 -34.06 26.51 7.21
C ARG A 314 -32.62 25.99 7.28
N ALA A 315 -31.65 26.86 7.04
CA ALA A 315 -30.22 26.56 7.15
C ALA A 315 -29.82 26.21 8.60
N GLY A 316 -30.33 26.97 9.58
CA GLY A 316 -30.12 26.69 11.01
C GLY A 316 -30.58 25.29 11.42
N ARG A 317 -31.81 24.90 11.03
CA ARG A 317 -32.36 23.55 11.30
C ARG A 317 -31.56 22.43 10.61
N SER A 318 -31.02 22.68 9.42
CA SER A 318 -30.20 21.70 8.68
C SER A 318 -28.80 21.52 9.30
N ALA A 319 -28.23 22.59 9.85
CA ALA A 319 -26.97 22.54 10.60
C ALA A 319 -27.12 21.76 11.92
N GLU A 320 -28.22 21.98 12.64
CA GLU A 320 -28.55 21.23 13.88
C GLU A 320 -28.78 19.73 13.61
N ALA A 321 -29.49 19.39 12.52
CA ALA A 321 -29.71 17.99 12.13
C ALA A 321 -28.40 17.27 11.74
N ARG A 322 -27.46 17.95 11.09
CA ARG A 322 -26.12 17.40 10.78
C ARG A 322 -25.28 17.19 12.03
N ALA A 323 -25.39 18.07 13.03
CA ALA A 323 -24.72 17.91 14.32
C ALA A 323 -25.29 16.70 15.11
N ALA A 324 -26.60 16.48 15.05
CA ALA A 324 -27.25 15.32 15.66
C ALA A 324 -26.90 13.99 14.95
N ALA A 325 -26.81 13.98 13.61
CA ALA A 325 -26.41 12.81 12.83
C ALA A 325 -24.94 12.41 13.07
N ALA A 326 -24.04 13.41 13.17
CA ALA A 326 -22.64 13.18 13.52
C ALA A 326 -22.48 12.60 14.93
N ALA A 327 -23.35 12.98 15.88
CA ALA A 327 -23.36 12.39 17.22
C ALA A 327 -23.89 10.93 17.24
N GLY A 328 -24.82 10.57 16.35
CA GLY A 328 -25.38 9.21 16.26
C GLY A 328 -24.47 8.20 15.54
N GLU A 329 -23.64 8.65 14.59
CA GLU A 329 -22.76 7.80 13.79
C GLU A 329 -21.47 7.38 14.55
N VAL A 330 -21.05 8.19 15.53
CA VAL A 330 -19.94 7.89 16.45
C VAL A 330 -20.26 6.70 17.37
N THR A 331 -21.53 6.44 17.67
CA THR A 331 -21.96 5.40 18.60
C THR A 331 -21.98 3.98 18.00
N ARG A 332 -22.02 3.83 16.66
CA ARG A 332 -22.18 2.52 15.98
C ARG A 332 -20.90 1.85 15.49
N ARG A 333 -19.76 2.56 15.41
CA ARG A 333 -18.45 1.95 15.07
C ARG A 333 -17.60 1.80 16.33
N ARG A 334 -17.88 0.79 17.15
CA ARG A 334 -16.85 0.22 18.03
C ARG A 334 -15.85 -0.54 17.16
N GLN A 335 -14.91 0.19 16.55
CA GLN A 335 -13.71 -0.34 15.92
C GLN A 335 -12.57 -0.29 16.93
N THR A 336 -11.78 -1.35 16.97
CA THR A 336 -10.69 -1.62 17.92
C THR A 336 -9.85 -0.39 18.24
N VAL A 337 -10.04 0.12 19.45
CA VAL A 337 -9.19 1.15 20.06
C VAL A 337 -7.96 0.43 20.60
N PHE A 338 -6.76 0.84 20.17
CA PHE A 338 -5.54 0.46 20.87
C PHE A 338 -4.89 1.73 21.42
N ALA A 339 -4.18 1.58 22.53
CA ALA A 339 -3.53 2.70 23.19
C ALA A 339 -2.03 2.69 22.89
N TYR A 340 -1.38 3.83 23.00
CA TYR A 340 0.06 3.92 23.04
C TYR A 340 0.48 4.88 24.15
N ARG A 341 1.69 4.68 24.68
CA ARG A 341 2.36 5.63 25.56
C ARG A 341 3.45 6.35 24.80
N LEU A 342 3.49 7.66 24.95
CA LEU A 342 4.60 8.49 24.52
C LEU A 342 5.05 9.34 25.70
N TRP A 343 6.33 9.22 26.10
CA TRP A 343 6.88 9.86 27.30
C TRP A 343 6.04 9.62 28.57
N GLY A 344 5.53 8.40 28.73
CA GLY A 344 4.71 8.00 29.88
C GLY A 344 3.24 8.44 29.82
N GLN A 345 2.87 9.36 28.92
CA GLN A 345 1.48 9.77 28.71
C GLN A 345 0.76 8.78 27.78
N ARG A 346 -0.43 8.33 28.16
CA ARG A 346 -1.24 7.38 27.39
C ARG A 346 -2.19 8.12 26.44
N TYR A 347 -2.29 7.61 25.22
CA TYR A 347 -3.15 8.11 24.16
C TYR A 347 -3.98 6.97 23.57
N GLU A 348 -5.28 7.19 23.42
CA GLU A 348 -6.20 6.22 22.83
C GLU A 348 -6.51 6.59 21.39
N VAL A 349 -6.33 5.65 20.47
CA VAL A 349 -6.53 5.87 19.04
C VAL A 349 -7.23 4.69 18.40
N ASN A 350 -7.97 4.98 17.33
CA ASN A 350 -8.69 3.98 16.55
C ASN A 350 -7.95 3.55 15.27
N THR A 351 -6.82 4.19 14.95
CA THR A 351 -6.02 3.88 13.75
C THR A 351 -4.53 4.16 13.97
N TRP A 352 -3.68 3.40 13.27
CA TRP A 352 -2.23 3.65 13.22
C TRP A 352 -1.87 5.00 12.58
N ALA A 353 -2.73 5.55 11.72
CA ALA A 353 -2.54 6.90 11.18
C ALA A 353 -2.78 7.96 12.27
N ALA A 354 -3.77 7.77 13.13
CA ALA A 354 -4.01 8.65 14.28
C ALA A 354 -2.86 8.57 15.31
N MET A 355 -2.26 7.39 15.51
CA MET A 355 -1.04 7.28 16.33
C MET A 355 0.10 8.14 15.78
N LEU A 356 0.42 7.99 14.48
CA LEU A 356 1.51 8.75 13.86
C LEU A 356 1.28 10.27 13.91
N VAL A 357 0.03 10.71 13.68
CA VAL A 357 -0.35 12.12 13.83
C VAL A 357 -0.19 12.58 15.26
N GLY A 358 -0.63 11.79 16.24
CA GLY A 358 -0.50 12.10 17.66
C GLY A 358 0.96 12.21 18.13
N VAL A 359 1.86 11.36 17.62
CA VAL A 359 3.31 11.48 17.88
C VAL A 359 3.86 12.79 17.31
N ALA A 360 3.49 13.14 16.08
CA ALA A 360 3.91 14.40 15.46
C ALA A 360 3.33 15.62 16.20
N GLU A 361 2.09 15.55 16.68
CA GLU A 361 1.46 16.59 17.48
C GLU A 361 2.16 16.78 18.83
N ALA A 362 2.52 15.69 19.51
CA ALA A 362 3.26 15.74 20.76
C ALA A 362 4.66 16.35 20.56
N LEU A 363 5.33 16.03 19.45
CA LEU A 363 6.58 16.66 19.06
C LEU A 363 6.40 18.15 18.77
N HIS A 364 5.33 18.55 18.07
CA HIS A 364 5.03 19.96 17.85
C HIS A 364 4.78 20.71 19.16
N GLN A 365 4.01 20.13 20.08
CA GLN A 365 3.75 20.72 21.40
C GLN A 365 5.03 20.88 22.22
N ARG A 366 5.96 19.91 22.13
CA ARG A 366 7.21 19.92 22.90
C ARG A 366 8.30 20.83 22.32
N HIS A 367 8.41 20.90 20.99
CA HIS A 367 9.48 21.63 20.30
C HIS A 367 9.03 22.98 19.72
N GLY A 368 7.73 23.29 19.76
CA GLY A 368 7.17 24.57 19.31
C GLY A 368 7.57 24.90 17.87
N THR A 369 8.18 26.07 17.66
CA THR A 369 8.65 26.53 16.36
C THR A 369 9.80 25.70 15.79
N SER A 370 10.58 25.02 16.65
CA SER A 370 11.65 24.12 16.17
C SER A 370 11.10 22.87 15.47
N PHE A 371 9.80 22.59 15.62
CA PHE A 371 9.12 21.52 14.91
C PHE A 371 9.12 21.70 13.39
N ASP A 372 9.24 22.93 12.88
CA ASP A 372 9.35 23.22 11.45
C ASP A 372 10.51 22.47 10.77
N ARG A 373 11.53 22.06 11.54
CA ARG A 373 12.63 21.22 11.05
C ARG A 373 12.14 19.90 10.47
N ILE A 374 10.94 19.41 10.84
CA ILE A 374 10.35 18.21 10.23
C ILE A 374 10.16 18.37 8.72
N LEU A 375 10.02 19.60 8.23
CA LEU A 375 9.93 19.94 6.81
C LEU A 375 11.23 19.67 6.06
N THR A 376 12.35 19.35 6.73
CA THR A 376 13.60 18.93 6.08
C THR A 376 13.76 17.40 6.07
N LEU A 377 12.92 16.68 6.81
CA LEU A 377 12.97 15.22 6.82
C LEU A 377 12.38 14.67 5.51
N ARG A 378 13.14 13.77 4.86
CA ARG A 378 12.83 13.22 3.55
C ARG A 378 12.99 11.70 3.57
N GLY A 379 12.11 11.00 2.87
CA GLY A 379 12.39 9.64 2.42
C GLY A 379 13.26 9.64 1.15
N GLN A 380 13.64 8.46 0.66
CA GLN A 380 14.45 8.33 -0.57
C GLN A 380 13.84 9.02 -1.80
N THR A 381 12.51 9.10 -1.88
CA THR A 381 11.79 9.67 -3.03
C THR A 381 10.63 10.61 -2.64
N ARG A 382 10.40 10.87 -1.35
CA ARG A 382 9.14 11.50 -0.86
C ARG A 382 9.34 12.50 0.29
N LEU A 383 8.45 13.48 0.34
CA LEU A 383 8.33 14.44 1.45
C LEU A 383 7.52 13.81 2.60
N TYR A 384 8.08 13.77 3.81
CA TYR A 384 7.31 13.31 4.97
C TYR A 384 6.42 14.41 5.56
N ALA A 385 6.76 15.68 5.33
CA ALA A 385 6.00 16.83 5.80
C ALA A 385 6.06 18.01 4.81
N SER A 386 4.95 18.75 4.66
CA SER A 386 4.87 20.01 3.92
C SER A 386 3.87 20.99 4.54
N ARG A 387 4.05 22.29 4.31
CA ARG A 387 3.05 23.34 4.62
C ARG A 387 1.90 23.36 3.62
N ASN A 388 2.14 22.90 2.39
CA ASN A 388 1.10 22.73 1.39
C ASN A 388 0.57 21.29 1.44
N ARG A 389 -0.76 21.14 1.49
CA ARG A 389 -1.43 19.84 1.50
C ARG A 389 -1.13 19.03 0.24
N GLU A 390 -1.00 19.71 -0.90
CA GLU A 390 -0.89 19.08 -2.23
C GLU A 390 0.48 18.45 -2.47
N ASP A 391 1.52 18.94 -1.78
CA ASP A 391 2.87 18.39 -1.86
C ASP A 391 2.97 16.96 -1.27
N ILE A 392 1.99 16.56 -0.45
CA ILE A 392 1.94 15.24 0.19
C ILE A 392 1.07 14.30 -0.64
N SER A 393 1.71 13.42 -1.40
CA SER A 393 1.06 12.56 -2.39
C SER A 393 0.05 11.56 -1.80
N TYR A 394 0.20 11.14 -0.54
CA TYR A 394 -0.63 10.08 0.03
C TYR A 394 -1.14 10.37 1.44
N ASN A 395 -2.47 10.40 1.57
CA ASN A 395 -3.20 10.57 2.83
C ASN A 395 -2.64 11.70 3.74
N PRO A 396 -2.62 12.96 3.25
CA PRO A 396 -2.14 14.09 4.03
C PRO A 396 -3.01 14.30 5.28
N LYS A 397 -2.35 14.40 6.43
CA LYS A 397 -3.00 14.72 7.71
C LYS A 397 -2.33 15.94 8.32
N LEU A 398 -3.15 16.92 8.69
CA LEU A 398 -2.68 18.11 9.41
C LEU A 398 -2.26 17.68 10.82
N VAL A 399 -1.10 18.15 11.27
CA VAL A 399 -0.59 17.91 12.63
C VAL A 399 -1.12 19.03 13.53
N GLY A 400 -2.20 18.77 14.26
CA GLY A 400 -2.81 19.72 15.19
C GLY A 400 -2.98 21.12 14.61
N THR A 401 -2.41 22.12 15.30
CA THR A 401 -2.41 23.54 14.90
C THR A 401 -1.10 23.99 14.22
N SER A 402 -0.21 23.06 13.83
CA SER A 402 1.12 23.40 13.32
C SER A 402 1.14 24.05 11.92
N GLY A 403 0.05 23.90 11.16
CA GLY A 403 0.04 24.27 9.73
C GLY A 403 0.86 23.33 8.85
N ILE A 404 1.31 22.19 9.38
CA ILE A 404 2.12 21.19 8.67
C ILE A 404 1.29 19.93 8.42
N TYR A 405 1.30 19.46 7.18
CA TYR A 405 0.73 18.18 6.76
C TYR A 405 1.81 17.11 6.73
N ILE A 406 1.50 15.94 7.28
CA ILE A 406 2.37 14.75 7.21
C ILE A 406 1.77 13.64 6.36
N GLU A 407 2.63 12.86 5.71
CA GLU A 407 2.24 11.64 4.98
C GLU A 407 1.89 10.51 5.98
N THR A 408 0.71 9.91 5.85
CA THR A 408 0.26 8.81 6.74
C THR A 408 0.00 7.49 6.00
N HIS A 409 0.57 7.33 4.80
CA HIS A 409 0.54 6.10 4.02
C HIS A 409 1.54 5.04 4.55
N GLY A 410 1.22 3.76 4.36
CA GLY A 410 2.03 2.60 4.77
C GLY A 410 1.23 1.56 5.55
N ASN A 411 1.84 0.44 5.93
CA ASN A 411 1.26 -0.56 6.85
C ASN A 411 1.54 -0.17 8.34
N LYS A 412 1.35 -1.08 9.31
CA LYS A 412 1.66 -0.83 10.74
C LYS A 412 3.14 -0.55 10.95
N ALA A 413 4.01 -1.39 10.39
CA ALA A 413 5.47 -1.29 10.53
C ALA A 413 6.01 0.02 9.94
N ASP A 414 5.51 0.45 8.78
CA ASP A 414 5.92 1.71 8.15
C ASP A 414 5.64 2.93 9.04
N LYS A 415 4.47 2.95 9.68
CA LYS A 415 4.07 4.06 10.56
C LYS A 415 4.82 4.04 11.88
N MET A 416 5.10 2.86 12.43
CA MET A 416 5.98 2.71 13.61
C MET A 416 7.39 3.19 13.31
N ARG A 417 7.97 2.77 12.18
CA ARG A 417 9.29 3.22 11.74
C ARG A 417 9.33 4.73 11.53
N ARG A 418 8.31 5.32 10.88
CA ARG A 418 8.23 6.77 10.67
C ARG A 418 8.08 7.53 11.98
N ALA A 419 7.29 7.02 12.93
CA ALA A 419 7.18 7.62 14.26
C ALA A 419 8.53 7.60 15.01
N GLY A 420 9.27 6.49 14.95
CA GLY A 420 10.64 6.40 15.47
C GLY A 420 11.59 7.41 14.82
N GLN A 421 11.55 7.54 13.50
CA GLN A 421 12.35 8.54 12.77
C GLN A 421 12.01 9.97 13.19
N PHE A 422 10.74 10.28 13.45
CA PHE A 422 10.35 11.59 13.96
C PHE A 422 10.95 11.83 15.35
N LEU A 423 10.86 10.84 16.25
CA LEU A 423 11.43 10.94 17.59
C LEU A 423 12.95 11.16 17.54
N GLU A 424 13.68 10.31 16.81
CA GLU A 424 15.14 10.41 16.66
C GLU A 424 15.56 11.77 16.08
N PHE A 425 14.86 12.24 15.04
CA PHE A 425 15.17 13.52 14.40
C PHE A 425 15.07 14.72 15.36
N PHE A 426 14.20 14.61 16.37
CA PHE A 426 14.01 15.59 17.43
C PHE A 426 14.77 15.26 18.73
N GLY A 427 15.68 14.27 18.70
CA GLY A 427 16.55 13.91 19.82
C GLY A 427 15.90 13.04 20.91
N HIS A 428 14.82 12.33 20.58
CA HIS A 428 14.13 11.41 21.49
C HIS A 428 14.40 9.96 21.12
N SER A 429 14.30 9.05 22.09
CA SER A 429 14.48 7.63 21.82
C SER A 429 13.22 7.07 21.15
N PRO A 430 13.33 6.21 20.12
CA PRO A 430 12.20 5.43 19.63
C PRO A 430 11.47 4.64 20.72
N ASP A 431 12.18 4.23 21.78
CA ASP A 431 11.65 3.46 22.91
C ASP A 431 10.72 4.29 23.82
N ASP A 432 10.70 5.62 23.65
CA ASP A 432 9.74 6.51 24.30
C ASP A 432 8.31 6.25 23.81
N LEU A 433 8.15 5.64 22.63
CA LEU A 433 6.87 5.22 22.06
C LEU A 433 6.62 3.73 22.33
N ARG A 434 5.62 3.42 23.15
CA ARG A 434 5.23 2.04 23.48
C ARG A 434 3.78 1.78 23.08
N ILE A 435 3.53 0.70 22.37
CA ILE A 435 2.16 0.28 22.03
C ILE A 435 1.58 -0.55 23.16
N GLU A 436 0.37 -0.22 23.59
CA GLU A 436 -0.48 -1.06 24.43
C GLU A 436 -1.49 -1.76 23.51
N GLU A 437 -1.16 -2.98 23.09
CA GLU A 437 -2.13 -3.81 22.35
C GLU A 437 -3.23 -4.21 23.33
N GLY A 438 -4.48 -3.80 23.02
CA GLY A 438 -5.64 -4.27 23.77
C GLY A 438 -5.82 -5.77 23.55
N LEU A 439 -6.07 -6.50 24.64
CA LEU A 439 -6.52 -7.90 24.61
C LEU A 439 -7.76 -8.09 23.75
#